data_AF-A0A6B3H407-F1
#
_entry.id   AF-A0A6B3H407-F1
#
_cell.length_a   1.000
_cell.length_b   1.000
_cell.length_c   1.000
_cell.angle_alpha   90.00
_cell.angle_beta   90.00
_cell.angle_gamma   90.00
#
_symmetry.space_group_name_H-M   'P 1'
#
loop_
_entity.id
_entity.type
_entity.pdbx_description
1 polymer ?
#
loop_
_entity_poly.entity_id
_entity_poly.type
_entity_poly.pdbx_seq_one_letter_code
_entity_poly.pdbx_strand_id
1 'polypeptide(L)'
;RLVLEAFVEKTRTLPEGGNKVALGLLCDLFALSTIEADRAWFMEHGRLTVQRSKAITREVNDLCRKVRPLAGGLVDAWGIPSAMLRAP
;
A
#
# COMPACT_ATOMS: atom_id res chain seq x y z
N ARG A 1 5.70 7.71 9.50
CA ARG A 1 7.00 8.04 8.86
C ARG A 1 7.96 6.84 8.85
N LEU A 2 8.37 6.31 10.00
CA LEU A 2 9.33 5.18 10.10
C LEU A 2 8.93 3.95 9.27
N VAL A 3 7.66 3.56 9.28
CA VAL A 3 7.17 2.40 8.52
C VAL A 3 7.37 2.58 7.01
N LEU A 4 7.04 3.75 6.47
CA LEU A 4 7.20 4.02 5.04
C LEU A 4 8.68 4.03 4.63
N GLU A 5 9.54 4.64 5.46
CA GLU A 5 10.98 4.70 5.20
C GLU A 5 11.59 3.28 5.16
N ALA A 6 11.28 2.44 6.15
CA ALA A 6 11.74 1.06 6.19
C ALA A 6 11.20 0.22 5.02
N PHE A 7 9.94 0.44 4.62
CA PHE A 7 9.35 -0.24 3.47
C PHE A 7 10.07 0.15 2.17
N VAL A 8 10.24 1.45 1.91
CA VAL A 8 10.95 1.95 0.72
C VAL A 8 12.38 1.40 0.67
N GLU A 9 13.10 1.46 1.80
CA GLU A 9 14.46 0.92 1.91
C GLU A 9 14.49 -0.56 1.55
N LYS A 10 13.62 -1.37 2.17
CA LYS A 10 13.58 -2.82 1.91
C LYS A 10 13.25 -3.11 0.44
N THR A 11 12.24 -2.46 -0.12
CA THR A 11 11.83 -2.65 -1.52
C THR A 11 12.94 -2.30 -2.51
N ARG A 12 13.75 -1.27 -2.22
CA ARG A 12 14.91 -0.88 -3.06
C ARG A 12 15.99 -1.96 -3.12
N THR A 13 16.21 -2.70 -2.03
CA THR A 13 17.22 -3.76 -1.96
C THR A 13 16.86 -5.02 -2.74
N LEU A 14 15.62 -5.16 -3.20
CA LEU A 14 15.17 -6.36 -3.90
C LEU A 14 15.76 -6.44 -5.32
N PRO A 15 16.08 -7.65 -5.81
CA PRO A 15 16.36 -7.89 -7.21
C PRO A 15 15.17 -7.48 -8.08
N GLU A 16 15.45 -7.09 -9.33
CA GLU A 16 14.39 -6.84 -10.31
C GLU A 16 13.54 -8.11 -10.53
N GLY A 17 12.23 -7.93 -10.60
CA GLY A 17 11.29 -9.04 -10.80
C GLY A 17 9.94 -8.83 -10.12
N GLY A 18 9.11 -9.86 -10.17
CA GLY A 18 7.72 -9.80 -9.70
C GLY A 18 7.58 -9.36 -8.24
N ASN A 19 8.48 -9.82 -7.35
CA ASN A 19 8.42 -9.46 -5.93
C ASN A 19 8.70 -7.98 -5.68
N LYS A 20 9.66 -7.40 -6.41
CA LYS A 20 9.96 -5.96 -6.30
C LYS A 20 8.80 -5.12 -6.82
N VAL A 21 8.17 -5.55 -7.92
CA VAL A 21 6.97 -4.90 -8.46
C VAL A 21 5.81 -4.99 -7.46
N ALA A 22 5.53 -6.17 -6.93
CA ALA A 22 4.45 -6.38 -5.97
C ALA A 22 4.63 -5.56 -4.68
N LEU A 23 5.84 -5.55 -4.11
CA LEU A 23 6.15 -4.75 -2.93
C LEU A 23 6.20 -3.25 -3.22
N GLY A 24 6.55 -2.84 -4.44
CA GLY A 24 6.40 -1.47 -4.92
C GLY A 24 4.93 -1.01 -4.89
N LEU A 25 4.03 -1.81 -5.46
CA LEU A 25 2.59 -1.52 -5.44
C LEU A 25 2.03 -1.41 -4.01
N LEU A 26 2.43 -2.31 -3.10
CA LEU A 26 2.02 -2.24 -1.70
C LEU A 26 2.61 -1.02 -0.97
N CYS A 27 3.84 -0.63 -1.28
CA CYS A 27 4.48 0.55 -0.72
C CYS A 27 3.76 1.84 -1.15
N ASP A 28 3.43 1.96 -2.43
CA ASP A 28 2.66 3.09 -2.96
C ASP A 28 1.26 3.13 -2.34
N LEU A 29 0.60 1.98 -2.24
CA LEU A 29 -0.72 1.86 -1.63
C LEU A 29 -0.68 2.27 -0.15
N PHE A 30 0.32 1.81 0.60
CA PHE A 30 0.51 2.18 2.00
C PHE A 30 0.72 3.69 2.16
N ALA A 31 1.59 4.28 1.34
CA ALA A 31 1.86 5.72 1.39
C ALA A 31 0.59 6.54 1.12
N LEU A 32 -0.10 6.23 0.02
CA LEU A 32 -1.27 7.01 -0.41
C LEU A 32 -2.49 6.79 0.48
N SER A 33 -2.74 5.56 0.94
CA SER A 33 -3.84 5.30 1.90
C SER A 33 -3.61 5.99 3.25
N THR A 34 -2.36 6.11 3.70
CA THR A 34 -2.02 6.87 4.91
C THR A 34 -2.34 8.36 4.72
N ILE A 35 -1.93 8.95 3.59
CA ILE A 35 -2.25 10.37 3.28
C ILE A 35 -3.77 10.55 3.12
N GLU A 36 -4.46 9.59 2.51
CA GLU A 36 -5.91 9.63 2.32
C GLU A 36 -6.68 9.62 3.65
N ALA A 37 -6.22 8.84 4.63
CA ALA A 37 -6.81 8.77 5.97
C ALA A 37 -6.74 10.13 6.68
N ASP A 38 -5.64 10.86 6.52
CA ASP A 38 -5.39 12.15 7.16
C ASP A 38 -5.70 13.36 6.25
N ARG A 39 -6.37 13.16 5.11
CA ARG A 39 -6.53 14.19 4.05
C ARG A 39 -7.20 15.48 4.54
N ALA A 40 -8.13 15.37 5.50
CA ALA A 40 -8.83 16.53 6.05
C ALA A 40 -7.85 17.48 6.74
N TRP A 41 -6.96 16.95 7.58
CA TRP A 41 -5.91 17.71 8.25
C TRP A 41 -4.99 18.41 7.23
N PHE A 42 -4.56 17.69 6.19
CA PHE A 42 -3.70 18.28 5.15
C PHE A 42 -4.41 19.40 4.37
N MET A 43 -5.72 19.28 4.15
CA MET A 43 -6.51 20.30 3.48
C MET A 43 -6.72 21.54 4.35
N GLU A 44 -7.03 21.37 5.63
CA GLU A 44 -7.19 22.45 6.61
C GLU A 44 -5.92 23.31 6.72
N HIS A 45 -4.75 22.68 6.63
CA HIS A 45 -3.46 23.37 6.69
C HIS A 45 -2.91 23.82 5.33
N GLY A 46 -3.73 23.75 4.27
CA GLY A 46 -3.36 24.18 2.91
C GLY A 46 -2.24 23.35 2.27
N ARG A 47 -1.90 22.18 2.83
CA ARG A 47 -0.87 21.26 2.31
C ARG A 47 -1.39 20.37 1.18
N LEU A 48 -2.70 20.20 1.07
CA LEU A 48 -3.36 19.40 0.05
C LEU A 48 -4.56 20.16 -0.54
N THR A 49 -4.66 20.20 -1.86
CA THR A 49 -5.84 20.79 -2.53
C THR A 49 -6.95 19.75 -2.65
N VAL A 50 -8.20 20.20 -2.82
CA VAL A 50 -9.36 19.32 -3.07
C VAL A 50 -9.10 18.42 -4.29
N GLN A 51 -8.53 18.98 -5.36
CA GLN A 51 -8.24 18.25 -6.60
C GLN A 51 -7.21 17.14 -6.36
N ARG A 52 -6.13 17.42 -5.60
CA ARG A 52 -5.12 16.42 -5.23
C ARG A 52 -5.69 15.35 -4.30
N SER A 53 -6.52 15.74 -3.33
CA SER A 53 -7.22 14.80 -2.45
C SER A 53 -8.07 13.78 -3.25
N LYS A 54 -8.84 14.26 -4.23
CA LYS A 54 -9.61 13.38 -5.14
C LYS A 54 -8.71 12.50 -6.02
N ALA A 55 -7.55 13.02 -6.44
CA ALA A 55 -6.59 12.23 -7.22
C ALA A 55 -5.98 11.09 -6.39
N ILE A 56 -5.65 11.34 -5.12
CA ILE A 56 -5.16 10.31 -4.19
C ILE A 56 -6.19 9.20 -4.03
N THR A 57 -7.47 9.53 -3.81
CA THR A 57 -8.54 8.52 -3.73
C THR A 57 -8.63 7.67 -4.98
N ARG A 58 -8.49 8.27 -6.17
CA ARG A 58 -8.46 7.49 -7.42
C ARG A 58 -7.26 6.57 -7.47
N GLU A 59 -6.07 7.07 -7.18
CA GLU A 59 -4.85 6.25 -7.22
C GLU A 59 -4.88 5.10 -6.20
N VAL A 60 -5.43 5.31 -4.99
CA VAL A 60 -5.65 4.24 -4.01
C VAL A 60 -6.54 3.14 -4.60
N ASN A 61 -7.66 3.51 -5.24
CA ASN A 61 -8.54 2.54 -5.88
C ASN A 61 -7.85 1.81 -7.04
N ASP A 62 -7.02 2.49 -7.81
CA ASP A 62 -6.26 1.92 -8.93
C ASP A 62 -5.20 0.94 -8.43
N LEU A 63 -4.51 1.27 -7.35
CA LEU A 63 -3.56 0.39 -6.67
C LEU A 63 -4.25 -0.83 -6.08
N CYS A 64 -5.41 -0.67 -5.42
CA CYS A 64 -6.22 -1.80 -4.96
C CYS A 64 -6.58 -2.75 -6.11
N ARG A 65 -6.94 -2.21 -7.29
CA ARG A 65 -7.20 -3.03 -8.49
C ARG A 65 -5.97 -3.78 -8.99
N LYS A 66 -4.78 -3.15 -8.97
CA LYS A 66 -3.50 -3.77 -9.36
C LYS A 66 -3.05 -4.84 -8.36
N VAL A 67 -3.29 -4.63 -7.06
CA VAL A 67 -2.92 -5.56 -5.98
C VAL A 67 -3.87 -6.75 -5.90
N ARG A 68 -5.16 -6.57 -6.21
CA ARG A 68 -6.19 -7.63 -6.14
C ARG A 68 -5.77 -8.99 -6.72
N PRO A 69 -5.22 -9.12 -7.95
CA PRO A 69 -4.80 -10.42 -8.48
C PRO A 69 -3.62 -11.04 -7.73
N LEU A 70 -2.85 -10.25 -6.98
CA LEU A 70 -1.69 -10.70 -6.19
C LEU A 70 -2.06 -11.04 -4.74
N ALA A 71 -3.22 -10.57 -4.27
CA ALA A 71 -3.58 -10.57 -2.85
C ALA A 71 -3.54 -11.97 -2.20
N GLY A 72 -4.04 -13.00 -2.88
CA GLY A 72 -3.98 -14.38 -2.39
C GLY A 72 -2.54 -14.83 -2.17
N GLY A 73 -1.69 -14.73 -3.20
CA GLY A 73 -0.28 -15.11 -3.10
C GLY A 73 0.51 -14.30 -2.07
N LEU A 74 0.18 -13.01 -1.89
CA LEU A 74 0.79 -12.17 -0.86
C LEU A 74 0.43 -12.60 0.57
N VAL A 75 -0.79 -13.08 0.79
CA VAL A 75 -1.23 -13.61 2.09
C VAL A 75 -0.66 -15.01 2.31
N ASP A 76 -0.71 -15.87 1.29
CA ASP A 76 -0.17 -17.24 1.35
C ASP A 76 1.34 -17.24 1.63
N ALA A 77 2.08 -16.23 1.16
CA ALA A 77 3.52 -16.06 1.39
C ALA A 77 3.93 -15.97 2.87
N TRP A 78 2.98 -15.71 3.79
CA TRP A 78 3.24 -15.75 5.22
C TRP A 78 3.42 -17.17 5.75
N GLY A 79 3.02 -18.20 4.99
CA GLY A 79 3.20 -19.60 5.36
C GLY A 79 2.41 -20.02 6.60
N ILE A 80 1.31 -19.32 6.91
CA ILE A 80 0.47 -19.62 8.08
C ILE A 80 -0.33 -20.90 7.81
N PRO A 81 -0.18 -21.98 8.60
CA PRO A 81 -0.95 -23.21 8.41
C PRO A 81 -2.45 -22.98 8.62
N SER A 82 -3.29 -23.63 7.80
CA SER A 82 -4.76 -23.51 7.89
C SER A 82 -5.30 -23.87 9.28
N ALA A 83 -4.70 -24.84 9.96
CA ALA A 83 -5.06 -25.23 11.33
C ALA A 83 -4.88 -24.11 12.37
N MET A 84 -4.07 -23.08 12.07
CA MET A 84 -3.86 -21.91 12.94
C MET A 84 -4.82 -20.76 12.61
N LEU A 85 -5.54 -20.82 11.47
CA LEU A 85 -6.53 -19.82 11.10
C LEU A 85 -7.81 -20.07 11.91
N ARG A 86 -8.07 -19.22 12.91
CA ARG A 86 -9.32 -19.19 13.69
C ARG A 86 -10.46 -18.50 12.91
N ALA A 87 -10.56 -18.81 11.62
CA ALA A 87 -11.59 -18.31 10.72
C ALA A 87 -11.93 -19.45 9.73
N PRO A 88 -13.07 -20.15 9.93
CA PRO A 88 -13.58 -21.10 8.95
C PRO A 88 -14.01 -20.41 7.66
#